data_AF-A0AAU5G999-F1
#
_entry.id   AF-A0AAU5G999-F1
#
_cell.length_a   1.000
_cell.length_b   1.000
_cell.length_c   1.000
_cell.angle_alpha   90.00
_cell.angle_beta   90.00
_cell.angle_gamma   90.00
#
_symmetry.space_group_name_H-M   'P 1'
#
loop_
_entity.id
_entity.type
_entity.pdbx_description
1 polymer ?
#
loop_
_entity_poly.entity_id
_entity_poly.type
_entity_poly.pdbx_seq_one_letter_code
_entity_poly.pdbx_strand_id
1 'polypeptide(L)'
;MDIPERGRAADNRPYFFLSYAHTPPWGPGGGDPDHWVHVLFRDLCDHIMALTDLPAGAAAGFMDREMRSGDGWPDKLSENLSLCRVFVPLFSPRYFTSEMCGREWYAFNERIVQAKTAGAGDVPAIVPALWTHVPFDQLPDSVRHIHIEHSPFGERYLAHGIYGLIKLKRLKDEYDETVLALAQRIVRVAHESPLPSSRPRPYETTPSAFKPRGEGPRSIHLTVAAPTRDTVPEHRDTRPYGEDARDWNPYHGESTRPLPALAEELIRSLDYRITVSDFDDGHVVPDVPAPGGPDGHGAVAAAQPGHPAILLVDRWAVHDEERRNRLREFDHAAHPWVSAIVPWNRADLQCHGEEGQRLTAELERVLPNILEHGRRTDCRVAVAGVPTLKAFTDVLPSVVAHATRQFLRNAAAHPPPGPRGPRPRLMGPHHPPPSDAGPDHGGEA
;
A
#
# COMPACT_ATOMS: atom_id res chain seq x y z
N MET A 1 7.59 53.99 -4.89
CA MET A 1 6.48 53.23 -5.49
C MET A 1 6.59 51.82 -4.92
N ASP A 2 5.93 51.61 -3.78
CA ASP A 2 5.86 50.30 -3.15
C ASP A 2 4.96 49.40 -4.01
N ILE A 3 5.52 48.27 -4.42
CA ILE A 3 4.79 47.20 -5.07
C ILE A 3 3.99 46.53 -3.95
N PRO A 4 2.65 46.53 -3.97
CA PRO A 4 1.90 45.89 -2.90
C PRO A 4 2.18 44.39 -2.96
N GLU A 5 2.62 43.83 -1.82
CA GLU A 5 2.61 42.39 -1.60
C GLU A 5 1.23 41.86 -2.00
N ARG A 6 1.19 41.02 -3.04
CA ARG A 6 -0.01 40.24 -3.34
C ARG A 6 -0.32 39.42 -2.10
N GLY A 7 -1.33 39.85 -1.34
CA GLY A 7 -1.84 39.09 -0.20
C GLY A 7 -2.00 37.64 -0.61
N ARG A 8 -1.27 36.77 0.09
CA ARG A 8 -1.36 35.32 -0.06
C ARG A 8 -2.83 34.98 0.11
N ALA A 9 -3.50 34.55 -0.97
CA ALA A 9 -4.91 34.18 -0.89
C ALA A 9 -5.07 33.20 0.28
N ALA A 10 -6.02 33.47 1.18
CA ALA A 10 -6.22 32.66 2.38
C ALA A 10 -6.40 31.20 1.95
N ASP A 11 -5.44 30.37 2.31
CA ASP A 11 -5.51 28.94 2.06
C ASP A 11 -6.57 28.39 3.00
N ASN A 12 -7.77 28.16 2.46
CA ASN A 12 -8.92 27.66 3.22
C ASN A 12 -9.03 26.12 3.16
N ARG A 13 -7.97 25.43 2.71
CA ARG A 13 -7.95 23.96 2.71
C ARG A 13 -8.06 23.43 4.15
N PRO A 14 -8.82 22.35 4.38
CA PRO A 14 -8.89 21.74 5.70
C PRO A 14 -7.50 21.36 6.22
N TYR A 15 -7.27 21.56 7.52
CA TYR A 15 -6.00 21.24 8.15
C TYR A 15 -5.78 19.74 8.18
N PHE A 16 -6.82 18.95 8.41
CA PHE A 16 -6.65 17.50 8.58
C PHE A 16 -7.75 16.65 7.96
N PHE A 17 -7.33 15.45 7.56
CA PHE A 17 -8.18 14.32 7.27
C PHE A 17 -8.10 13.33 8.44
N LEU A 18 -9.21 13.03 9.11
CA LEU A 18 -9.28 12.04 10.18
C LEU A 18 -9.69 10.68 9.61
N SER A 19 -8.76 9.74 9.60
CA SER A 19 -8.98 8.37 9.15
C SER A 19 -9.20 7.45 10.34
N TYR A 20 -10.30 6.72 10.39
CA TYR A 20 -10.61 5.79 11.49
C TYR A 20 -11.38 4.57 10.98
N ALA A 21 -11.30 3.46 11.73
CA ALA A 21 -12.06 2.27 11.41
C ALA A 21 -13.45 2.31 12.06
N HIS A 22 -14.49 2.23 11.23
CA HIS A 22 -15.87 2.15 11.68
C HIS A 22 -16.11 0.95 12.60
N THR A 23 -16.86 1.21 13.66
CA THR A 23 -17.30 0.21 14.62
C THR A 23 -18.60 -0.41 14.11
N PRO A 24 -18.72 -1.74 14.02
CA PRO A 24 -19.91 -2.36 13.45
C PRO A 24 -21.07 -2.18 14.44
N PRO A 25 -22.31 -2.00 13.95
CA PRO A 25 -23.46 -1.86 14.81
C PRO A 25 -23.66 -3.14 15.63
N TRP A 26 -23.94 -3.00 16.93
CA TRP A 26 -24.07 -4.13 17.85
C TRP A 26 -25.45 -4.81 17.81
N GLY A 27 -26.38 -4.30 16.99
CA GLY A 27 -27.72 -4.82 16.75
C GLY A 27 -28.70 -3.73 16.28
N PRO A 28 -29.89 -4.09 15.77
CA PRO A 28 -30.91 -3.12 15.40
C PRO A 28 -31.43 -2.42 16.67
N GLY A 29 -31.05 -1.15 16.86
CA GLY A 29 -31.45 -0.32 18.02
C GLY A 29 -30.29 0.17 18.90
N GLY A 30 -29.04 -0.19 18.60
CA GLY A 30 -27.87 0.44 19.23
C GLY A 30 -27.70 1.90 18.81
N GLY A 31 -27.18 2.74 19.70
CA GLY A 31 -26.75 4.09 19.34
C GLY A 31 -25.60 4.07 18.32
N ASP A 32 -25.27 5.24 17.77
CA ASP A 32 -24.14 5.41 16.84
C ASP A 32 -22.85 4.84 17.47
N PRO A 33 -22.29 3.74 16.91
CA PRO A 33 -21.15 3.06 17.51
C PRO A 33 -19.87 3.91 17.44
N ASP A 34 -19.82 4.89 16.55
CA ASP A 34 -18.70 5.81 16.34
C ASP A 34 -18.94 7.19 16.99
N HIS A 35 -19.96 7.32 17.86
CA HIS A 35 -20.30 8.58 18.54
C HIS A 35 -19.10 9.29 19.18
N TRP A 36 -18.21 8.55 19.84
CA TRP A 36 -17.05 9.14 20.52
C TRP A 36 -15.98 9.65 19.53
N VAL A 37 -15.89 9.07 18.34
CA VAL A 37 -15.04 9.59 17.27
C VAL A 37 -15.61 10.91 16.75
N HIS A 38 -16.94 11.00 16.62
CA HIS A 38 -17.62 12.25 16.26
C HIS A 38 -17.39 13.37 17.28
N VAL A 39 -17.36 13.05 18.59
CA VAL A 39 -17.02 14.00 19.65
C VAL A 39 -15.57 14.48 19.49
N LEU A 40 -14.61 13.55 19.37
CA LEU A 40 -13.20 13.88 19.15
C LEU A 40 -13.00 14.79 17.94
N PHE A 41 -13.62 14.47 16.80
CA PHE A 41 -13.50 15.26 15.58
C PHE A 41 -14.01 16.69 15.76
N ARG A 42 -15.17 16.87 16.41
CA ARG A 42 -15.71 18.20 16.69
C ARG A 42 -14.76 18.98 17.61
N ASP A 43 -14.31 18.36 18.69
CA ASP A 43 -13.44 19.01 19.65
C ASP A 43 -12.09 19.40 18.99
N LEU A 44 -11.54 18.58 18.09
CA LEU A 44 -10.37 18.95 17.27
C LEU A 44 -10.64 20.13 16.34
N CYS A 45 -11.79 20.16 15.67
CA CYS A 45 -12.17 21.28 14.81
C CYS A 45 -12.29 22.58 15.61
N ASP A 46 -12.90 22.54 16.79
CA ASP A 46 -13.07 23.71 17.66
C ASP A 46 -11.71 24.29 18.09
N HIS A 47 -10.77 23.42 18.51
CA HIS A 47 -9.41 23.84 18.84
C HIS A 47 -8.66 24.41 17.62
N ILE A 48 -8.74 23.78 16.45
CA ILE A 48 -8.05 24.27 15.24
C ILE A 48 -8.62 25.61 14.78
N MET A 49 -9.95 25.81 14.86
CA MET A 49 -10.57 27.11 14.58
C MET A 49 -10.08 28.19 15.55
N ALA A 50 -9.85 27.86 16.82
CA ALA A 50 -9.30 28.80 17.80
C ALA A 50 -7.79 29.09 17.60
N LEU A 51 -7.05 28.13 17.02
CA LEU A 51 -5.59 28.22 16.81
C LEU A 51 -5.20 28.84 15.45
N THR A 52 -6.16 29.11 14.55
CA THR A 52 -5.89 29.50 13.16
C THR A 52 -6.72 30.71 12.73
N ASP A 53 -6.41 31.24 11.56
CA ASP A 53 -7.11 32.35 10.91
C ASP A 53 -8.21 31.90 9.93
N LEU A 54 -8.65 30.63 10.02
CA LEU A 54 -9.70 30.11 9.16
C LEU A 54 -10.99 30.93 9.31
N PRO A 55 -11.62 31.35 8.20
CA PRO A 55 -12.84 32.13 8.29
C PRO A 55 -14.00 31.27 8.83
N ALA A 56 -14.96 31.94 9.48
CA ALA A 56 -16.18 31.29 9.93
C ALA A 56 -16.87 30.56 8.76
N GLY A 57 -17.20 29.28 8.97
CA GLY A 57 -17.80 28.42 7.96
C GLY A 57 -16.81 27.61 7.11
N ALA A 58 -15.50 27.85 7.22
CA ALA A 58 -14.50 26.95 6.64
C ALA A 58 -14.44 25.63 7.41
N ALA A 59 -14.18 24.53 6.69
CA ALA A 59 -14.01 23.22 7.31
C ALA A 59 -12.58 23.10 7.87
N ALA A 60 -12.44 23.08 9.19
CA ALA A 60 -11.14 22.87 9.86
C ALA A 60 -10.55 21.47 9.57
N GLY A 61 -11.42 20.47 9.41
CA GLY A 61 -11.03 19.11 9.05
C GLY A 61 -12.11 18.36 8.29
N PHE A 62 -11.77 17.16 7.85
CA PHE A 62 -12.68 16.21 7.22
C PHE A 62 -12.57 14.85 7.90
N MET A 63 -13.69 14.16 8.08
CA MET A 63 -13.73 12.74 8.45
C MET A 63 -14.84 12.08 7.65
N ASP A 64 -14.66 10.80 7.32
CA ASP A 64 -15.77 10.02 6.78
C ASP A 64 -16.78 9.73 7.89
N ARG A 65 -18.01 10.23 7.73
CA ARG A 65 -19.12 9.96 8.65
C ARG A 65 -20.02 9.01 7.90
N GLU A 66 -20.24 7.80 8.45
CA GLU A 66 -20.94 6.69 7.79
C GLU A 66 -21.97 7.13 6.73
N MET A 67 -21.71 6.70 5.48
CA MET A 67 -22.63 6.11 4.50
C MET A 67 -24.05 6.69 4.40
N ARG A 68 -24.23 7.99 4.65
CA ARG A 68 -25.50 8.69 4.46
C ARG A 68 -25.43 9.56 3.20
N SER A 69 -25.94 8.95 2.15
CA SER A 69 -26.78 9.57 1.12
C SER A 69 -26.06 10.24 -0.04
N GLY A 70 -25.99 9.53 -1.17
CA GLY A 70 -26.03 10.14 -2.51
C GLY A 70 -24.93 9.70 -3.48
N ASP A 71 -25.18 10.01 -4.76
CA ASP A 71 -24.16 10.02 -5.81
C ASP A 71 -23.02 10.99 -5.42
N GLY A 72 -21.76 10.55 -5.52
CA GLY A 72 -20.57 11.42 -5.34
C GLY A 72 -19.79 11.29 -4.02
N TRP A 73 -20.15 10.36 -3.12
CA TRP A 73 -19.37 10.12 -1.89
C TRP A 73 -17.90 9.69 -2.16
N PRO A 74 -17.60 8.75 -3.08
CA PRO A 74 -16.22 8.41 -3.43
C PRO A 74 -15.42 9.60 -3.95
N ASP A 75 -16.06 10.50 -4.70
CA ASP A 75 -15.41 11.70 -5.24
C ASP A 75 -15.05 12.69 -4.13
N LYS A 76 -15.97 12.91 -3.18
CA LYS A 76 -15.73 13.79 -2.02
C LYS A 76 -14.60 13.27 -1.14
N LEU A 77 -14.53 11.95 -0.93
CA LEU A 77 -13.45 11.32 -0.17
C LEU A 77 -12.10 11.51 -0.87
N SER A 78 -12.08 11.23 -2.18
CA SER A 78 -10.91 11.42 -3.05
C SER A 78 -10.42 12.87 -3.05
N GLU A 79 -11.34 13.83 -3.11
CA GLU A 79 -11.06 15.26 -3.06
C GLU A 79 -10.47 15.67 -1.70
N ASN A 80 -11.04 15.21 -0.59
CA ASN A 80 -10.52 15.57 0.73
C ASN A 80 -9.13 14.96 0.99
N LEU A 81 -8.86 13.74 0.52
CA LEU A 81 -7.52 13.15 0.56
C LEU A 81 -6.50 13.95 -0.28
N SER A 82 -6.95 14.56 -1.38
CA SER A 82 -6.09 15.36 -2.26
C SER A 82 -5.90 16.82 -1.81
N LEU A 83 -6.76 17.32 -0.90
CA LEU A 83 -6.75 18.70 -0.42
C LEU A 83 -6.19 18.86 1.00
N CYS A 84 -6.57 17.99 1.95
CA CYS A 84 -6.22 18.12 3.36
C CYS A 84 -4.70 18.23 3.56
N ARG A 85 -4.27 19.03 4.54
CA ARG A 85 -2.84 19.29 4.76
C ARG A 85 -2.15 18.17 5.53
N VAL A 86 -2.86 17.60 6.51
CA VAL A 86 -2.36 16.58 7.42
C VAL A 86 -3.28 15.36 7.40
N PHE A 87 -2.72 14.17 7.49
CA PHE A 87 -3.45 12.92 7.67
C PHE A 87 -3.33 12.47 9.12
N VAL A 88 -4.49 12.25 9.76
CA VAL A 88 -4.58 11.87 11.18
C VAL A 88 -5.20 10.47 11.26
N PRO A 89 -4.37 9.42 11.26
CA PRO A 89 -4.85 8.05 11.43
C PRO A 89 -5.13 7.74 12.91
N LEU A 90 -6.34 7.29 13.20
CA LEU A 90 -6.78 6.86 14.53
C LEU A 90 -6.48 5.38 14.74
N PHE A 91 -5.31 5.12 15.35
CA PHE A 91 -4.79 3.78 15.57
C PHE A 91 -5.66 2.99 16.55
N SER A 92 -6.12 1.85 16.06
CA SER A 92 -6.81 0.82 16.83
C SER A 92 -6.55 -0.54 16.17
N PRO A 93 -6.77 -1.67 16.84
CA PRO A 93 -6.62 -2.98 16.22
C PRO A 93 -7.51 -3.20 14.99
N ARG A 94 -8.61 -2.45 14.86
CA ARG A 94 -9.49 -2.48 13.68
C ARG A 94 -8.92 -1.66 12.52
N TYR A 95 -8.26 -0.54 12.83
CA TYR A 95 -7.67 0.39 11.86
C TYR A 95 -6.79 -0.34 10.83
N PHE A 96 -5.83 -1.13 11.33
CA PHE A 96 -4.86 -1.87 10.51
C PHE A 96 -5.44 -3.08 9.78
N THR A 97 -6.75 -3.30 9.89
CA THR A 97 -7.47 -4.40 9.25
C THR A 97 -8.65 -3.92 8.42
N SER A 98 -8.85 -2.60 8.39
CA SER A 98 -9.85 -1.92 7.58
C SER A 98 -9.28 -1.64 6.21
N GLU A 99 -9.88 -2.23 5.18
CA GLU A 99 -9.49 -1.98 3.79
C GLU A 99 -9.61 -0.49 3.45
N MET A 100 -10.68 0.16 3.92
CA MET A 100 -10.97 1.59 3.73
C MET A 100 -9.86 2.47 4.30
N CYS A 101 -9.46 2.22 5.55
CA CYS A 101 -8.37 2.97 6.19
C CYS A 101 -7.06 2.76 5.45
N GLY A 102 -6.79 1.54 4.96
CA GLY A 102 -5.61 1.27 4.15
C GLY A 102 -5.64 1.97 2.79
N ARG A 103 -6.81 2.17 2.17
CA ARG A 103 -6.94 2.94 0.92
C ARG A 103 -6.67 4.43 1.15
N GLU A 104 -7.23 4.99 2.22
CA GLU A 104 -6.98 6.37 2.63
C GLU A 104 -5.50 6.60 2.93
N TRP A 105 -4.89 5.68 3.69
CA TRP A 105 -3.46 5.69 3.98
C TRP A 105 -2.62 5.68 2.70
N TYR A 106 -2.90 4.75 1.79
CA TYR A 106 -2.17 4.64 0.53
C TYR A 106 -2.29 5.92 -0.29
N ALA A 107 -3.50 6.45 -0.48
CA ALA A 107 -3.73 7.67 -1.25
C ALA A 107 -2.95 8.87 -0.69
N PHE A 108 -2.91 9.01 0.64
CA PHE A 108 -2.19 10.10 1.28
C PHE A 108 -0.67 9.89 1.23
N ASN A 109 -0.19 8.67 1.47
CA ASN A 109 1.23 8.34 1.38
C ASN A 109 1.77 8.54 -0.05
N GLU A 110 1.01 8.14 -1.06
CA GLU A 110 1.38 8.37 -2.46
C GLU A 110 1.53 9.86 -2.76
N ARG A 111 0.65 10.71 -2.24
CA ARG A 111 0.76 12.17 -2.37
C ARG A 111 2.03 12.71 -1.72
N ILE A 112 2.43 12.17 -0.57
CA ILE A 112 3.72 12.50 0.07
C ILE A 112 4.88 12.07 -0.83
N VAL A 113 4.86 10.84 -1.35
CA VAL A 113 5.90 10.32 -2.26
C VAL A 113 6.01 11.19 -3.50
N GLN A 114 4.89 11.59 -4.10
CA GLN A 114 4.86 12.49 -5.27
C GLN A 114 5.43 13.87 -4.94
N ALA A 115 5.09 14.44 -3.78
CA ALA A 115 5.65 15.72 -3.35
C ALA A 115 7.17 15.63 -3.17
N LYS A 116 7.68 14.57 -2.52
CA LYS A 116 9.11 14.31 -2.36
C LYS A 116 9.82 14.17 -3.70
N THR A 117 9.20 13.41 -4.59
CA THR A 117 9.67 13.15 -5.97
C THR A 117 9.78 14.45 -6.78
N ALA A 118 8.89 15.42 -6.53
CA ALA A 118 8.90 16.75 -7.13
C ALA A 118 9.83 17.75 -6.41
N GLY A 119 10.60 17.32 -5.41
CA GLY A 119 11.58 18.15 -4.71
C GLY A 119 11.08 18.82 -3.43
N ALA A 120 9.88 18.48 -2.92
CA ALA A 120 9.56 18.80 -1.54
C ALA A 120 10.53 17.99 -0.64
N GLY A 121 11.08 18.59 0.41
CA GLY A 121 11.93 17.88 1.37
C GLY A 121 11.16 16.80 2.13
N ASP A 122 11.65 16.37 3.29
CA ASP A 122 10.84 15.50 4.14
C ASP A 122 9.56 16.23 4.59
N VAL A 123 8.41 15.67 4.19
CA VAL A 123 7.08 16.20 4.51
C VAL A 123 6.42 15.25 5.53
N PRO A 124 6.59 15.46 6.85
CA PRO A 124 5.94 14.66 7.90
C PRO A 124 4.44 14.98 8.01
N ALA A 125 3.67 14.83 6.93
CA ALA A 125 2.25 15.17 6.84
C ALA A 125 1.31 14.13 7.49
N ILE A 126 1.84 13.13 8.22
CA ILE A 126 1.06 12.12 8.94
C ILE A 126 1.25 12.35 10.45
N VAL A 127 0.15 12.61 11.17
CA VAL A 127 0.13 12.78 12.62
C VAL A 127 -0.72 11.67 13.25
N PRO A 128 -0.12 10.55 13.68
CA PRO A 128 -0.86 9.43 14.25
C PRO A 128 -1.45 9.78 15.62
N ALA A 129 -2.66 9.28 15.87
CA ALA A 129 -3.33 9.40 17.17
C ALA A 129 -3.83 8.02 17.64
N LEU A 130 -3.57 7.67 18.90
CA LEU A 130 -3.91 6.38 19.48
C LEU A 130 -5.36 6.39 19.96
N TRP A 131 -6.25 5.74 19.23
CA TRP A 131 -7.66 5.60 19.65
C TRP A 131 -7.81 4.60 20.79
N THR A 132 -7.24 3.41 20.63
CA THR A 132 -7.09 2.40 21.69
C THR A 132 -5.68 1.88 21.67
N HIS A 133 -5.22 1.26 22.76
CA HIS A 133 -3.90 0.64 22.79
C HIS A 133 -3.70 -0.35 21.63
N VAL A 134 -2.58 -0.21 20.92
CA VAL A 134 -2.13 -1.13 19.86
C VAL A 134 -0.70 -1.55 20.18
N PRO A 135 -0.45 -2.85 20.40
CA PRO A 135 0.90 -3.37 20.54
C PRO A 135 1.75 -3.13 19.28
N PHE A 136 3.01 -2.73 19.45
CA PHE A 136 3.92 -2.41 18.34
C PHE A 136 4.15 -3.58 17.37
N ASP A 137 4.11 -4.82 17.86
CA ASP A 137 4.24 -6.04 17.05
C ASP A 137 3.05 -6.25 16.09
N GLN A 138 1.89 -5.65 16.38
CA GLN A 138 0.69 -5.68 15.54
C GLN A 138 0.65 -4.57 14.49
N LEU A 139 1.60 -3.63 14.49
CA LEU A 139 1.66 -2.59 13.47
C LEU A 139 2.14 -3.17 12.13
N PRO A 140 1.46 -2.86 11.01
CA PRO A 140 1.92 -3.19 9.66
C PRO A 140 3.30 -2.59 9.35
N ASP A 141 4.08 -3.25 8.49
CA ASP A 141 5.41 -2.77 8.09
C ASP A 141 5.30 -1.39 7.40
N SER A 142 4.17 -1.12 6.73
CA SER A 142 3.83 0.19 6.13
C SER A 142 3.65 1.34 7.13
N VAL A 143 3.55 1.05 8.44
CA VAL A 143 3.29 2.04 9.50
C VAL A 143 4.42 2.09 10.54
N ARG A 144 5.23 1.02 10.66
CA ARG A 144 6.28 0.90 11.68
C ARG A 144 7.33 2.01 11.71
N HIS A 145 7.57 2.65 10.58
CA HIS A 145 8.53 3.76 10.48
C HIS A 145 7.98 5.08 11.05
N ILE A 146 6.68 5.15 11.33
CA ILE A 146 6.06 6.30 11.96
C ILE A 146 6.25 6.15 13.46
N HIS A 147 7.17 6.95 13.97
CA HIS A 147 7.34 7.13 15.39
C HIS A 147 6.06 7.79 15.93
N ILE A 148 5.22 7.00 16.61
CA ILE A 148 4.40 7.57 17.67
C ILE A 148 5.42 8.00 18.70
N GLU A 149 5.85 9.26 18.63
CA GLU A 149 6.73 9.83 19.64
C GLU A 149 6.16 9.42 21.00
N HIS A 150 7.03 9.00 21.94
CA HIS A 150 6.68 8.88 23.35
C HIS A 150 6.24 10.28 23.79
N SER A 151 4.95 10.54 23.61
CA SER A 151 4.47 11.87 23.30
C SER A 151 4.37 12.73 24.56
N PRO A 152 4.41 14.07 24.43
CA PRO A 152 3.88 15.01 25.42
C PRO A 152 2.47 14.68 25.99
N PHE A 153 1.73 13.72 25.41
CA PHE A 153 0.39 13.29 25.87
C PHE A 153 0.38 12.40 27.14
N GLY A 154 1.55 12.03 27.67
CA GLY A 154 1.69 11.33 28.96
C GLY A 154 1.38 9.82 28.95
N GLU A 155 1.67 9.15 30.08
CA GLU A 155 1.56 7.68 30.20
C GLU A 155 0.13 7.17 30.08
N ARG A 156 -0.85 7.94 30.58
CA ARG A 156 -2.27 7.55 30.54
C ARG A 156 -2.81 7.45 29.12
N TYR A 157 -2.35 8.33 28.22
CA TYR A 157 -2.68 8.25 26.80
C TYR A 157 -2.16 6.96 26.16
N LEU A 158 -0.91 6.57 26.41
CA LEU A 158 -0.34 5.33 25.87
C LEU A 158 -1.02 4.07 26.42
N ALA A 159 -1.44 4.11 27.68
CA ALA A 159 -2.11 2.99 28.35
C ALA A 159 -3.57 2.82 27.91
N HIS A 160 -4.31 3.93 27.73
CA HIS A 160 -5.76 3.89 27.53
C HIS A 160 -6.21 4.26 26.11
N GLY A 161 -5.39 4.99 25.36
CA GLY A 161 -5.80 5.66 24.12
C GLY A 161 -6.88 6.73 24.37
N ILE A 162 -7.18 7.53 23.35
CA ILE A 162 -8.20 8.59 23.42
C ILE A 162 -9.58 8.02 23.79
N TYR A 163 -9.92 6.81 23.35
CA TYR A 163 -11.18 6.16 23.70
C TYR A 163 -11.32 5.96 25.22
N GLY A 164 -10.25 5.55 25.90
CA GLY A 164 -10.29 5.40 27.35
C GLY A 164 -10.37 6.75 28.08
N LEU A 165 -9.65 7.77 27.59
CA LEU A 165 -9.69 9.11 28.15
C LEU A 165 -11.10 9.73 28.03
N ILE A 166 -11.70 9.69 26.84
CA ILE A 166 -13.01 10.29 26.56
C ILE A 166 -14.17 9.59 27.30
N LYS A 167 -14.06 8.27 27.52
CA LYS A 167 -15.09 7.47 28.22
C LYS A 167 -15.06 7.64 29.74
N LEU A 168 -13.88 7.81 30.32
CA LEU A 168 -13.70 7.81 31.77
C LEU A 168 -13.80 9.24 32.29
N LYS A 169 -14.91 9.58 32.96
CA LYS A 169 -15.12 10.93 33.53
C LYS A 169 -13.97 11.44 34.40
N ARG A 170 -13.28 10.53 35.11
CA ARG A 170 -12.11 10.85 35.95
C ARG A 170 -10.86 11.26 35.16
N LEU A 171 -10.85 11.05 33.85
CA LEU A 171 -9.75 11.36 32.93
C LEU A 171 -10.09 12.50 31.98
N LYS A 172 -11.07 13.34 32.35
CA LYS A 172 -11.56 14.42 31.48
C LYS A 172 -10.48 15.47 31.21
N ASP A 173 -9.72 15.86 32.23
CA ASP A 173 -8.68 16.87 32.09
C ASP A 173 -7.59 16.36 31.14
N GLU A 174 -7.20 15.09 31.26
CA GLU A 174 -6.23 14.46 30.36
C GLU A 174 -6.76 14.32 28.93
N TYR A 175 -8.06 14.07 28.75
CA TYR A 175 -8.69 14.11 27.43
C TYR A 175 -8.57 15.50 26.81
N ASP A 176 -8.99 16.54 27.54
CA ASP A 176 -8.99 17.92 27.04
C ASP A 176 -7.56 18.37 26.68
N GLU A 177 -6.56 18.08 27.54
CA GLU A 177 -5.14 18.35 27.29
C GLU A 177 -4.61 17.59 26.07
N THR A 178 -4.93 16.30 25.93
CA THR A 178 -4.50 15.47 24.80
C THR A 178 -5.05 15.99 23.48
N VAL A 179 -6.33 16.37 23.43
CA VAL A 179 -6.98 16.87 22.21
C VAL A 179 -6.41 18.23 21.80
N LEU A 180 -6.20 19.15 22.76
CA LEU A 180 -5.56 20.44 22.49
C LEU A 180 -4.15 20.25 21.92
N ALA A 181 -3.34 19.39 22.54
CA ALA A 181 -1.97 19.15 22.10
C ALA A 181 -1.93 18.45 20.73
N LEU A 182 -2.89 17.56 20.42
CA LEU A 182 -3.05 16.98 19.08
C LEU A 182 -3.40 18.06 18.04
N ALA A 183 -4.34 18.96 18.35
CA ALA A 183 -4.69 20.09 17.48
C ALA A 183 -3.48 21.00 17.20
N GLN A 184 -2.69 21.33 18.23
CA GLN A 184 -1.46 22.11 18.07
C GLN A 184 -0.44 21.40 17.16
N ARG A 185 -0.29 20.07 17.29
CA ARG A 185 0.59 19.29 16.40
C ARG A 185 0.10 19.33 14.96
N ILE A 186 -1.19 19.16 14.71
CA ILE A 186 -1.79 19.25 13.37
C ILE A 186 -1.50 20.62 12.74
N VAL A 187 -1.79 21.71 13.46
CA VAL A 187 -1.57 23.08 12.97
C VAL A 187 -0.10 23.33 12.64
N ARG A 188 0.79 22.94 13.55
CA ARG A 188 2.24 23.05 13.35
C ARG A 188 2.72 22.31 12.11
N VAL A 189 2.36 21.03 11.97
CA VAL A 189 2.74 20.21 10.79
C VAL A 189 2.18 20.80 9.51
N ALA A 190 0.93 21.29 9.52
CA ALA A 190 0.31 21.92 8.37
C ALA A 190 1.04 23.19 7.90
N HIS A 191 1.69 23.93 8.80
CA HIS A 191 2.44 25.14 8.49
C HIS A 191 3.92 24.86 8.16
N GLU A 192 4.58 23.99 8.91
CA GLU A 192 6.01 23.67 8.75
C GLU A 192 6.28 22.75 7.56
N SER A 193 5.30 21.92 7.18
CA SER A 193 5.46 20.90 6.14
C SER A 193 4.23 20.88 5.21
N PRO A 194 4.00 21.96 4.44
CA PRO A 194 2.79 22.11 3.64
C PRO A 194 2.78 21.09 2.49
N LEU A 195 1.94 20.06 2.63
CA LEU A 195 1.72 19.10 1.55
C LEU A 195 0.94 19.78 0.41
N PRO A 196 1.50 19.90 -0.81
CA PRO A 196 0.80 20.47 -1.96
C PRO A 196 -0.46 19.66 -2.26
N SER A 197 -1.54 20.32 -2.72
CA SER A 197 -2.71 19.57 -3.19
C SER A 197 -2.35 18.75 -4.42
N SER A 198 -3.04 17.62 -4.59
CA SER A 198 -2.89 16.77 -5.76
C SER A 198 -4.23 16.59 -6.49
N ARG A 199 -4.16 16.00 -7.69
CA ARG A 199 -5.37 15.56 -8.39
C ARG A 199 -5.99 14.39 -7.58
N PRO A 200 -7.31 14.41 -7.32
CA PRO A 200 -7.98 13.30 -6.65
C PRO A 200 -7.71 11.96 -7.34
N ARG A 201 -7.29 10.97 -6.56
CA ARG A 201 -7.18 9.57 -7.00
C ARG A 201 -8.55 8.91 -6.85
N PRO A 202 -9.05 8.16 -7.84
CA PRO A 202 -10.32 7.45 -7.69
C PRO A 202 -10.29 6.47 -6.52
N TYR A 203 -11.14 6.70 -5.52
CA TYR A 203 -11.12 5.93 -4.28
C TYR A 203 -11.34 4.42 -4.49
N GLU A 204 -12.28 4.05 -5.36
CA GLU A 204 -12.68 2.66 -5.59
C GLU A 204 -11.57 1.79 -6.21
N THR A 205 -10.67 2.39 -6.99
CA THR A 205 -9.53 1.69 -7.61
C THR A 205 -8.23 1.87 -6.83
N THR A 206 -8.25 2.64 -5.74
CA THR A 206 -7.10 2.85 -4.87
C THR A 206 -6.75 1.54 -4.14
N PRO A 207 -5.49 1.09 -4.15
CA PRO A 207 -5.11 -0.12 -3.40
C PRO A 207 -5.15 0.15 -1.90
N SER A 208 -5.33 -0.90 -1.10
CA SER A 208 -5.24 -0.79 0.35
C SER A 208 -3.80 -1.01 0.82
N ALA A 209 -3.29 -0.09 1.65
CA ALA A 209 -2.00 -0.21 2.33
C ALA A 209 -1.97 -1.28 3.43
N PHE A 210 -3.11 -1.83 3.83
CA PHE A 210 -3.22 -2.81 4.90
C PHE A 210 -3.64 -4.17 4.37
N LYS A 211 -3.04 -5.23 4.90
CA LYS A 211 -3.44 -6.60 4.57
C LYS A 211 -4.72 -7.02 5.33
N PRO A 212 -5.55 -7.91 4.75
CA PRO A 212 -6.61 -8.58 5.49
C PRO A 212 -6.08 -9.35 6.71
N ARG A 213 -6.93 -9.51 7.74
CA ARG A 213 -6.59 -10.30 8.93
C ARG A 213 -6.23 -11.74 8.56
N GLY A 214 -5.15 -12.25 9.15
CA GLY A 214 -4.74 -13.66 9.02
C GLY A 214 -3.79 -13.95 7.86
N GLU A 215 -3.45 -12.97 7.04
CA GLU A 215 -2.40 -13.13 6.02
C GLU A 215 -1.01 -12.97 6.66
N GLY A 216 -0.11 -13.92 6.38
CA GLY A 216 1.30 -13.87 6.78
C GLY A 216 2.05 -12.66 6.17
N PRO A 217 3.34 -12.47 6.48
CA PRO A 217 4.14 -11.46 5.80
C PRO A 217 4.13 -11.72 4.29
N ARG A 218 3.85 -10.67 3.51
CA ARG A 218 3.90 -10.74 2.05
C ARG A 218 5.24 -10.18 1.59
N SER A 219 5.97 -10.96 0.79
CA SER A 219 7.24 -10.55 0.22
C SER A 219 7.12 -10.42 -1.29
N ILE A 220 7.84 -9.47 -1.88
CA ILE A 220 7.99 -9.29 -3.33
C ILE A 220 9.47 -9.19 -3.65
N HIS A 221 9.89 -9.84 -4.73
CA HIS A 221 11.21 -9.63 -5.31
C HIS A 221 11.10 -8.73 -6.54
N LEU A 222 11.89 -7.67 -6.59
CA LEU A 222 11.97 -6.75 -7.72
C LEU A 222 13.32 -6.93 -8.41
N THR A 223 13.31 -7.37 -9.65
CA THR A 223 14.52 -7.51 -10.46
C THR A 223 14.58 -6.40 -11.49
N VAL A 224 15.74 -5.75 -11.62
CA VAL A 224 15.95 -4.62 -12.55
C VAL A 224 16.85 -5.07 -13.69
N ALA A 225 16.30 -5.15 -14.90
CA ALA A 225 17.02 -5.42 -16.13
C ALA A 225 17.17 -4.12 -16.93
N ALA A 226 18.22 -3.36 -16.63
CA ALA A 226 18.58 -2.14 -17.34
C ALA A 226 20.08 -2.09 -17.59
N PRO A 227 20.55 -1.46 -18.69
CA PRO A 227 21.96 -1.12 -18.84
C PRO A 227 22.45 -0.23 -17.68
N THR A 228 23.76 -0.26 -17.46
CA THR A 228 24.48 0.71 -16.64
C THR A 228 25.10 1.79 -17.54
N ARG A 229 25.64 2.85 -16.94
CA ARG A 229 26.30 3.94 -17.67
C ARG A 229 27.42 3.45 -18.59
N ASP A 230 28.12 2.38 -18.21
CA ASP A 230 29.27 1.85 -18.94
C ASP A 230 28.91 0.74 -19.93
N THR A 231 27.69 0.20 -19.86
CA THR A 231 27.24 -0.91 -20.74
C THR A 231 26.21 -0.48 -21.77
N VAL A 232 25.78 0.78 -21.73
CA VAL A 232 24.85 1.35 -22.69
C VAL A 232 25.57 1.71 -24.01
N PRO A 233 24.92 1.59 -25.19
CA PRO A 233 25.57 1.94 -26.46
C PRO A 233 26.09 3.39 -26.51
N GLU A 234 27.18 3.65 -27.24
CA GLU A 234 27.83 4.98 -27.27
C GLU A 234 26.90 6.12 -27.71
N HIS A 235 25.93 5.84 -28.58
CA HIS A 235 24.96 6.83 -29.07
C HIS A 235 23.77 7.06 -28.14
N ARG A 236 23.63 6.28 -27.06
CA ARG A 236 22.52 6.38 -26.11
C ARG A 236 22.82 7.43 -25.06
N ASP A 237 21.85 8.28 -24.77
CA ASP A 237 21.88 9.20 -23.64
C ASP A 237 22.12 8.44 -22.33
N THR A 238 23.19 8.81 -21.62
CA THR A 238 23.63 8.16 -20.38
C THR A 238 22.94 8.70 -19.13
N ARG A 239 22.22 9.84 -19.22
CA ARG A 239 21.53 10.47 -18.07
C ARG A 239 20.56 9.55 -17.32
N PRO A 240 19.81 8.64 -17.96
CA PRO A 240 18.95 7.68 -17.26
C PRO A 240 19.71 6.62 -16.46
N TYR A 241 21.03 6.47 -16.63
CA TYR A 241 21.79 5.32 -16.13
C TYR A 241 22.84 5.72 -15.09
N GLY A 242 22.96 4.92 -14.04
CA GLY A 242 23.99 5.03 -13.00
C GLY A 242 25.05 3.94 -13.11
N GLU A 243 25.78 3.73 -12.01
CA GLU A 243 26.83 2.71 -11.94
C GLU A 243 26.23 1.30 -11.83
N ASP A 244 25.08 1.18 -11.17
CA ASP A 244 24.32 -0.05 -10.95
C ASP A 244 22.96 0.03 -11.68
N ALA A 245 22.38 -1.10 -12.13
CA ALA A 245 21.07 -1.06 -12.77
C ALA A 245 19.98 -0.51 -11.83
N ARG A 246 20.17 -0.59 -10.51
CA ARG A 246 19.26 -0.03 -9.50
C ARG A 246 19.21 1.49 -9.50
N ASP A 247 20.21 2.15 -10.06
CA ASP A 247 20.25 3.61 -10.24
C ASP A 247 19.45 4.08 -11.45
N TRP A 248 18.94 3.14 -12.26
CA TRP A 248 18.22 3.45 -13.49
C TRP A 248 16.99 4.32 -13.25
N ASN A 249 16.90 5.40 -14.04
CA ASN A 249 15.82 6.38 -13.99
C ASN A 249 15.39 6.80 -15.40
N PRO A 250 14.45 6.07 -16.03
CA PRO A 250 13.94 6.43 -17.34
C PRO A 250 13.15 7.76 -17.33
N TYR A 251 12.68 8.22 -16.16
CA TYR A 251 11.91 9.45 -15.97
C TYR A 251 12.76 10.56 -15.30
N HIS A 252 14.06 10.61 -15.57
CA HIS A 252 14.99 11.57 -14.95
C HIS A 252 14.64 13.06 -15.17
N GLY A 253 13.83 13.37 -16.19
CA GLY A 253 13.28 14.71 -16.40
C GLY A 253 12.09 15.07 -15.49
N GLU A 254 11.42 14.07 -14.91
CA GLU A 254 10.30 14.23 -13.95
C GLU A 254 10.77 14.11 -12.49
N SER A 255 11.82 13.32 -12.23
CA SER A 255 12.38 13.13 -10.88
C SER A 255 13.87 12.79 -10.92
N THR A 256 14.62 13.22 -9.91
CA THR A 256 16.03 12.82 -9.72
C THR A 256 16.19 11.43 -9.10
N ARG A 257 15.11 10.83 -8.60
CA ARG A 257 15.15 9.57 -7.86
C ARG A 257 15.14 8.35 -8.79
N PRO A 258 15.99 7.33 -8.54
CA PRO A 258 15.95 6.07 -9.28
C PRO A 258 14.57 5.39 -9.24
N LEU A 259 14.15 4.83 -10.37
CA LEU A 259 12.85 4.18 -10.49
C LEU A 259 12.70 2.96 -9.55
N PRO A 260 13.71 2.08 -9.39
CA PRO A 260 13.65 0.98 -8.44
C PRO A 260 13.45 1.44 -6.99
N ALA A 261 14.13 2.53 -6.60
CA ALA A 261 13.99 3.11 -5.26
C ALA A 261 12.59 3.70 -5.01
N LEU A 262 11.94 4.26 -6.03
CA LEU A 262 10.54 4.68 -5.97
C LEU A 262 9.60 3.48 -5.86
N ALA A 263 9.82 2.44 -6.68
CA ALA A 263 9.04 1.21 -6.65
C ALA A 263 9.08 0.54 -5.28
N GLU A 264 10.26 0.48 -4.66
CA GLU A 264 10.45 -0.05 -3.32
C GLU A 264 9.61 0.68 -2.27
N GLU A 265 9.62 2.02 -2.25
CA GLU A 265 8.81 2.78 -1.29
C GLU A 265 7.31 2.58 -1.50
N LEU A 266 6.85 2.55 -2.75
CA LEU A 266 5.45 2.29 -3.08
C LEU A 266 5.03 0.87 -2.66
N ILE A 267 5.85 -0.14 -2.92
CA ILE A 267 5.58 -1.53 -2.51
C ILE A 267 5.57 -1.67 -0.98
N ARG A 268 6.51 -1.03 -0.27
CA ARG A 268 6.51 -0.98 1.20
C ARG A 268 5.26 -0.31 1.75
N SER A 269 4.79 0.76 1.10
CA SER A 269 3.54 1.44 1.49
C SER A 269 2.30 0.56 1.34
N LEU A 270 2.37 -0.49 0.51
CA LEU A 270 1.34 -1.51 0.35
C LEU A 270 1.42 -2.63 1.40
N ASP A 271 2.25 -2.52 2.43
CA ASP A 271 2.52 -3.54 3.45
C ASP A 271 3.06 -4.84 2.84
N TYR A 272 4.05 -4.68 1.96
CA TYR A 272 4.91 -5.76 1.47
C TYR A 272 6.35 -5.55 1.92
N ARG A 273 7.03 -6.65 2.22
CA ARG A 273 8.50 -6.69 2.27
C ARG A 273 9.01 -6.79 0.85
N ILE A 274 10.08 -6.07 0.54
CA ILE A 274 10.66 -6.07 -0.79
C ILE A 274 12.16 -6.29 -0.74
N THR A 275 12.65 -7.04 -1.71
CA THR A 275 14.08 -7.14 -2.05
C THR A 275 14.26 -6.66 -3.48
N VAL A 276 15.33 -5.94 -3.75
CA VAL A 276 15.65 -5.40 -5.08
C VAL A 276 17.01 -5.94 -5.51
N SER A 277 17.09 -6.52 -6.72
CA SER A 277 18.34 -6.98 -7.31
C SER A 277 18.56 -6.43 -8.71
N ASP A 278 19.83 -6.33 -9.10
CA ASP A 278 20.22 -6.23 -10.51
C ASP A 278 19.95 -7.59 -11.20
N PHE A 279 19.60 -7.56 -12.48
CA PHE A 279 19.46 -8.76 -13.31
C PHE A 279 20.82 -9.40 -13.65
N ASP A 280 21.88 -8.60 -13.67
CA ASP A 280 23.23 -9.02 -14.04
C ASP A 280 24.05 -9.56 -12.87
N ASP A 281 23.66 -9.23 -11.63
CA ASP A 281 24.14 -9.92 -10.45
C ASP A 281 23.59 -11.36 -10.50
N GLY A 282 24.47 -12.34 -10.75
CA GLY A 282 24.18 -13.77 -11.01
C GLY A 282 23.39 -14.54 -9.94
N HIS A 283 22.72 -13.85 -9.04
CA HIS A 283 21.74 -14.34 -8.07
C HIS A 283 20.29 -14.34 -8.60
N VAL A 284 20.02 -13.89 -9.82
CA VAL A 284 18.69 -14.01 -10.44
C VAL A 284 18.53 -15.40 -11.05
N VAL A 285 18.48 -16.40 -10.17
CA VAL A 285 18.02 -17.72 -10.52
C VAL A 285 16.60 -17.85 -9.94
N PRO A 286 15.58 -18.17 -10.72
CA PRO A 286 14.35 -18.71 -10.15
C PRO A 286 14.69 -20.09 -9.58
N ASP A 287 15.21 -20.15 -8.35
CA ASP A 287 15.58 -21.35 -7.59
C ASP A 287 15.80 -22.60 -8.47
N VAL A 288 16.89 -22.64 -9.23
CA VAL A 288 17.30 -23.85 -9.95
C VAL A 288 18.12 -24.68 -8.95
N PRO A 289 17.71 -25.90 -8.60
CA PRO A 289 18.48 -26.73 -7.69
C PRO A 289 19.81 -27.06 -8.36
N ALA A 290 20.92 -26.87 -7.62
CA ALA A 290 22.23 -27.34 -8.04
C ALA A 290 22.15 -28.84 -8.39
N PRO A 291 22.80 -29.31 -9.48
CA PRO A 291 22.87 -30.73 -9.76
C PRO A 291 23.64 -31.40 -8.62
N GLY A 292 22.92 -32.12 -7.77
CA GLY A 292 23.47 -32.87 -6.66
C GLY A 292 24.52 -33.85 -7.17
N GLY A 293 25.73 -33.75 -6.63
CA GLY A 293 26.76 -34.77 -6.77
C GLY A 293 26.25 -36.12 -6.27
N PRO A 294 26.81 -37.23 -6.78
CA PRO A 294 26.25 -38.55 -6.58
C PRO A 294 26.73 -39.10 -5.24
N ASP A 295 26.17 -38.66 -4.12
CA ASP A 295 26.26 -39.36 -2.85
C ASP A 295 24.99 -39.11 -2.02
N GLY A 296 24.30 -40.20 -1.73
CA GLY A 296 22.90 -40.22 -1.31
C GLY A 296 22.59 -39.78 0.12
N HIS A 297 21.29 -39.60 0.32
CA HIS A 297 20.55 -39.40 1.59
C HIS A 297 20.45 -37.95 2.09
N GLY A 298 19.63 -37.17 1.39
CA GLY A 298 19.02 -35.95 1.93
C GLY A 298 17.69 -35.69 1.23
N ALA A 299 16.63 -35.47 2.00
CA ALA A 299 15.31 -35.13 1.47
C ALA A 299 15.43 -33.94 0.50
N VAL A 300 15.12 -34.17 -0.77
CA VAL A 300 15.06 -33.13 -1.80
C VAL A 300 13.81 -32.30 -1.53
N ALA A 301 13.91 -31.36 -0.59
CA ALA A 301 13.00 -30.23 -0.55
C ALA A 301 13.30 -29.39 -1.80
N ALA A 302 12.47 -29.55 -2.83
CA ALA A 302 12.49 -28.69 -4.01
C ALA A 302 12.42 -27.23 -3.53
N ALA A 303 13.51 -26.48 -3.72
CA ALA A 303 13.50 -25.04 -3.49
C ALA A 303 12.55 -24.44 -4.53
N GLN A 304 11.35 -24.09 -4.08
CA GLN A 304 10.37 -23.34 -4.87
C GLN A 304 10.71 -21.86 -4.71
N PRO A 305 10.58 -21.03 -5.77
CA PRO A 305 10.70 -19.60 -5.60
C PRO A 305 9.68 -19.13 -4.54
N GLY A 306 10.20 -18.67 -3.40
CA GLY A 306 9.39 -18.49 -2.20
C GLY A 306 8.34 -17.38 -2.27
N HIS A 307 8.36 -16.52 -3.28
CA HIS A 307 7.63 -15.25 -3.29
C HIS A 307 7.24 -14.74 -4.72
N PRO A 308 6.20 -13.91 -4.85
CA PRO A 308 5.88 -13.15 -6.07
C PRO A 308 7.05 -12.30 -6.58
N ALA A 309 7.20 -12.15 -7.91
CA ALA A 309 8.30 -11.38 -8.51
C ALA A 309 7.83 -10.38 -9.58
N ILE A 310 8.52 -9.24 -9.64
CA ILE A 310 8.31 -8.18 -10.63
C ILE A 310 9.63 -7.90 -11.34
N LEU A 311 9.61 -7.92 -12.67
CA LEU A 311 10.73 -7.57 -13.53
C LEU A 311 10.54 -6.15 -14.08
N LEU A 312 11.39 -5.21 -13.70
CA LEU A 312 11.50 -3.90 -14.36
C LEU A 312 12.48 -4.02 -15.52
N VAL A 313 12.02 -3.78 -16.75
CA VAL A 313 12.87 -3.97 -17.94
C VAL A 313 12.99 -2.67 -18.74
N ASP A 314 14.23 -2.25 -18.97
CA ASP A 314 14.55 -1.29 -20.03
C ASP A 314 14.64 -2.01 -21.38
N ARG A 315 14.03 -1.47 -22.43
CA ARG A 315 14.18 -2.04 -23.78
C ARG A 315 15.61 -1.91 -24.30
N TRP A 316 16.41 -0.97 -23.79
CA TRP A 316 17.83 -0.91 -24.13
C TRP A 316 18.64 -2.10 -23.58
N ALA A 317 18.10 -2.83 -22.60
CA ALA A 317 18.73 -4.03 -22.06
C ALA A 317 18.92 -5.12 -23.14
N VAL A 318 18.03 -5.19 -24.14
CA VAL A 318 18.11 -6.19 -25.22
C VAL A 318 19.10 -5.84 -26.33
N HIS A 319 19.82 -4.73 -26.22
CA HIS A 319 20.93 -4.44 -27.13
C HIS A 319 22.10 -5.42 -26.90
N ASP A 320 22.33 -5.83 -25.66
CA ASP A 320 23.37 -6.79 -25.30
C ASP A 320 22.96 -8.24 -25.61
N GLU A 321 23.81 -9.00 -26.29
CA GLU A 321 23.50 -10.36 -26.72
C GLU A 321 23.46 -11.36 -25.56
N GLU A 322 24.37 -11.22 -24.59
CA GLU A 322 24.42 -12.08 -23.41
C GLU A 322 23.17 -11.90 -22.55
N ARG A 323 22.79 -10.65 -22.28
CA ARG A 323 21.58 -10.31 -21.52
C ARG A 323 20.33 -10.79 -22.25
N ARG A 324 20.27 -10.71 -23.59
CA ARG A 324 19.16 -11.30 -24.36
C ARG A 324 19.03 -12.80 -24.11
N ASN A 325 20.14 -13.54 -24.09
CA ASN A 325 20.10 -14.99 -23.85
C ASN A 325 19.62 -15.30 -22.43
N ARG A 326 20.14 -14.62 -21.41
CA ARG A 326 19.69 -14.77 -20.01
C ARG A 326 18.22 -14.39 -19.82
N LEU A 327 17.74 -13.33 -20.48
CA LEU A 327 16.33 -12.94 -20.43
C LEU A 327 15.41 -13.99 -21.07
N ARG A 328 15.83 -14.65 -22.16
CA ARG A 328 15.08 -15.77 -22.75
C ARG A 328 14.97 -16.94 -21.80
N GLU A 329 16.07 -17.32 -21.16
CA GLU A 329 16.08 -18.39 -20.15
C GLU A 329 15.17 -18.05 -18.96
N PHE A 330 15.22 -16.80 -18.48
CA PHE A 330 14.33 -16.29 -17.45
C PHE A 330 12.85 -16.36 -17.85
N ASP A 331 12.50 -15.95 -19.08
CA ASP A 331 11.13 -16.01 -19.60
C ASP A 331 10.61 -17.45 -19.72
N HIS A 332 11.46 -18.38 -20.15
CA HIS A 332 11.11 -19.79 -20.26
C HIS A 332 10.91 -20.46 -18.88
N ALA A 333 11.67 -20.04 -17.87
CA ALA A 333 11.55 -20.52 -16.49
C ALA A 333 10.54 -19.72 -15.64
N ALA A 334 9.90 -18.70 -16.22
CA ALA A 334 9.04 -17.78 -15.48
C ALA A 334 7.80 -18.48 -14.92
N HIS A 335 7.58 -18.32 -13.63
CA HIS A 335 6.37 -18.80 -12.98
C HIS A 335 5.18 -17.87 -13.29
N PRO A 336 3.92 -18.34 -13.18
CA PRO A 336 2.74 -17.50 -13.41
C PRO A 336 2.63 -16.26 -12.52
N TRP A 337 3.40 -16.19 -11.43
CA TRP A 337 3.47 -15.06 -10.50
C TRP A 337 4.64 -14.12 -10.74
N VAL A 338 5.31 -14.24 -11.90
CA VAL A 338 6.27 -13.27 -12.41
C VAL A 338 5.51 -12.29 -13.32
N SER A 339 5.66 -10.99 -13.08
CA SER A 339 5.06 -9.93 -13.92
C SER A 339 6.12 -8.93 -14.35
N ALA A 340 6.00 -8.34 -15.54
CA ALA A 340 6.92 -7.30 -16.01
C ALA A 340 6.28 -5.91 -16.01
N ILE A 341 7.12 -4.90 -15.81
CA ILE A 341 6.81 -3.50 -16.11
C ILE A 341 7.90 -2.99 -17.05
N VAL A 342 7.48 -2.39 -18.16
CA VAL A 342 8.36 -1.87 -19.22
C VAL A 342 8.19 -0.35 -19.27
N PRO A 343 8.98 0.43 -18.51
CA PRO A 343 9.09 1.88 -18.69
C PRO A 343 9.44 2.26 -20.13
N TRP A 344 8.76 3.26 -20.66
CA TRP A 344 9.04 3.79 -22.00
C TRP A 344 8.71 5.28 -22.08
N ASN A 345 9.62 6.10 -21.56
CA ASN A 345 9.39 7.53 -21.36
C ASN A 345 9.06 8.26 -22.67
N ARG A 346 7.89 8.93 -22.70
CA ARG A 346 7.43 9.73 -23.83
C ARG A 346 8.37 10.89 -24.19
N ALA A 347 9.07 11.44 -23.20
CA ALA A 347 9.96 12.58 -23.39
C ALA A 347 11.32 12.18 -23.99
N ASP A 348 11.61 10.88 -24.06
CA ASP A 348 12.84 10.35 -24.63
C ASP A 348 12.69 10.13 -26.14
N LEU A 349 13.29 11.01 -26.95
CA LEU A 349 13.18 10.92 -28.40
C LEU A 349 13.82 9.64 -28.98
N GLN A 350 14.84 9.08 -28.31
CA GLN A 350 15.50 7.84 -28.78
C GLN A 350 14.57 6.62 -28.63
N CYS A 351 13.58 6.71 -27.73
CA CYS A 351 12.54 5.69 -27.54
C CYS A 351 11.48 5.68 -28.66
N HIS A 352 11.40 6.72 -29.50
CA HIS A 352 10.34 6.87 -30.51
C HIS A 352 10.80 6.76 -31.96
N GLY A 353 12.12 6.70 -32.21
CA GLY A 353 12.69 6.46 -33.53
C GLY A 353 12.57 5.00 -34.00
N GLU A 354 13.14 4.71 -35.18
CA GLU A 354 13.18 3.35 -35.72
C GLU A 354 13.89 2.36 -34.79
N GLU A 355 14.95 2.79 -34.11
CA GLU A 355 15.68 1.95 -33.15
C GLU A 355 14.79 1.56 -31.96
N GLY A 356 14.05 2.51 -31.40
CA GLY A 356 13.08 2.22 -30.33
C GLY A 356 12.02 1.20 -30.76
N GLN A 357 11.55 1.26 -32.02
CA GLN A 357 10.63 0.26 -32.57
C GLN A 357 11.29 -1.11 -32.72
N ARG A 358 12.55 -1.16 -33.17
CA ARG A 358 13.34 -2.41 -33.26
C ARG A 358 13.56 -3.02 -31.87
N LEU A 359 13.96 -2.23 -30.88
CA LEU A 359 14.13 -2.68 -29.49
C LEU A 359 12.83 -3.20 -28.89
N THR A 360 11.69 -2.60 -29.25
CA THR A 360 10.37 -3.08 -28.83
C THR A 360 10.08 -4.47 -29.40
N ALA A 361 10.28 -4.66 -30.70
CA ALA A 361 10.09 -5.96 -31.35
C ALA A 361 11.07 -7.01 -30.83
N GLU A 362 12.33 -6.64 -30.57
CA GLU A 362 13.33 -7.53 -29.98
C GLU A 362 12.94 -7.94 -28.55
N LEU A 363 12.48 -7.01 -27.71
CA LEU A 363 12.02 -7.34 -26.37
C LEU A 363 10.83 -8.31 -26.39
N GLU A 364 9.87 -8.12 -27.31
CA GLU A 364 8.75 -9.05 -27.50
C GLU A 364 9.18 -10.44 -27.95
N ARG A 365 10.29 -10.55 -28.71
CA ARG A 365 10.89 -11.84 -29.09
C ARG A 365 11.67 -12.49 -27.94
N VAL A 366 12.25 -11.69 -27.04
CA VAL A 366 13.07 -12.17 -25.92
C VAL A 366 12.21 -12.60 -24.72
N LEU A 367 11.11 -11.89 -24.43
CA LEU A 367 10.20 -12.16 -23.31
C LEU A 367 8.76 -12.49 -23.77
N PRO A 368 8.54 -13.44 -24.68
CA PRO A 368 7.22 -13.69 -25.23
C PRO A 368 6.20 -14.13 -24.17
N ASN A 369 6.58 -14.95 -23.20
CA ASN A 369 5.65 -15.48 -22.22
C ASN A 369 5.23 -14.39 -21.23
N ILE A 370 6.19 -13.76 -20.55
CA ILE A 370 5.88 -12.75 -19.51
C ILE A 370 5.07 -11.59 -20.11
N LEU A 371 5.44 -11.11 -21.30
CA LEU A 371 4.74 -9.99 -21.93
C LEU A 371 3.34 -10.37 -22.43
N GLU A 372 3.15 -11.56 -23.01
CA GLU A 372 1.84 -12.03 -23.43
C GLU A 372 0.90 -12.31 -22.25
N HIS A 373 1.43 -12.87 -21.14
CA HIS A 373 0.68 -12.99 -19.90
C HIS A 373 0.24 -11.62 -19.39
N GLY A 374 1.15 -10.64 -19.34
CA GLY A 374 0.82 -9.26 -18.95
C GLY A 374 -0.28 -8.64 -19.83
N ARG A 375 -0.21 -8.84 -21.15
CA ARG A 375 -1.19 -8.32 -22.12
C ARG A 375 -2.62 -8.85 -21.93
N ARG A 376 -2.77 -10.05 -21.39
CA ARG A 376 -4.07 -10.72 -21.15
C ARG A 376 -4.71 -10.34 -19.81
N THR A 377 -4.11 -9.42 -19.07
CA THR A 377 -4.56 -9.03 -17.73
C THR A 377 -4.91 -7.55 -17.68
N ASP A 378 -5.50 -7.11 -16.57
CA ASP A 378 -5.74 -5.69 -16.30
C ASP A 378 -4.45 -4.88 -16.17
N CYS A 379 -3.29 -5.54 -16.12
CA CYS A 379 -1.96 -4.93 -16.08
C CYS A 379 -1.34 -4.72 -17.48
N ARG A 380 -2.12 -4.83 -18.57
CA ARG A 380 -1.62 -4.66 -19.96
C ARG A 380 -0.80 -3.38 -20.16
N VAL A 381 -1.18 -2.29 -19.49
CA VAL A 381 -0.46 -0.99 -19.58
C VAL A 381 0.99 -1.12 -19.09
N ALA A 382 1.27 -1.99 -18.12
CA ALA A 382 2.61 -2.19 -17.58
C ALA A 382 3.59 -2.73 -18.65
N VAL A 383 3.12 -3.60 -19.55
CA VAL A 383 3.96 -4.23 -20.58
C VAL A 383 3.89 -3.52 -21.94
N ALA A 384 2.89 -2.67 -22.17
CA ALA A 384 2.74 -1.91 -23.41
C ALA A 384 3.74 -0.74 -23.54
N GLY A 385 4.40 -0.34 -22.46
CA GLY A 385 5.25 0.85 -22.40
C GLY A 385 4.64 1.91 -21.51
N VAL A 386 5.19 2.07 -20.31
CA VAL A 386 4.70 3.04 -19.33
C VAL A 386 5.28 4.44 -19.65
N PRO A 387 4.45 5.42 -20.05
CA PRO A 387 4.95 6.63 -20.71
C PRO A 387 5.48 7.72 -19.80
N THR A 388 5.07 7.73 -18.53
CA THR A 388 5.39 8.79 -17.55
C THR A 388 5.57 8.20 -16.16
N LEU A 389 6.21 8.95 -15.27
CA LEU A 389 6.37 8.54 -13.87
C LEU A 389 5.02 8.34 -13.19
N LYS A 390 4.04 9.21 -13.47
CA LYS A 390 2.68 9.05 -12.95
C LYS A 390 2.01 7.75 -13.42
N ALA A 391 2.14 7.39 -14.69
CA ALA A 391 1.59 6.13 -15.19
C ALA A 391 2.23 4.92 -14.50
N PHE A 392 3.50 5.03 -14.11
CA PHE A 392 4.18 4.02 -13.31
C PHE A 392 3.60 3.91 -11.89
N THR A 393 3.40 5.03 -11.18
CA THR A 393 2.81 5.01 -9.84
C THR A 393 1.37 4.47 -9.84
N ASP A 394 0.63 4.70 -10.93
CA ASP A 394 -0.73 4.20 -11.11
C ASP A 394 -0.78 2.68 -11.41
N VAL A 395 0.16 2.15 -12.19
CA VAL A 395 0.12 0.74 -12.63
C VAL A 395 0.76 -0.24 -11.63
N LEU A 396 1.78 0.21 -10.89
CA LEU A 396 2.56 -0.65 -9.99
C LEU A 396 1.71 -1.42 -8.96
N PRO A 397 0.73 -0.82 -8.25
CA PRO A 397 -0.09 -1.55 -7.28
C PRO A 397 -0.93 -2.66 -7.91
N SER A 398 -1.42 -2.44 -9.13
CA SER A 398 -2.20 -3.45 -9.87
C SER A 398 -1.32 -4.64 -10.24
N VAL A 399 -0.07 -4.39 -10.65
CA VAL A 399 0.92 -5.44 -10.96
C VAL A 399 1.28 -6.24 -9.72
N VAL A 400 1.55 -5.55 -8.60
CA VAL A 400 1.81 -6.15 -7.28
C VAL A 400 0.66 -7.06 -6.85
N ALA A 401 -0.57 -6.57 -6.92
CA ALA A 401 -1.75 -7.33 -6.55
C ALA A 401 -1.98 -8.52 -7.50
N HIS A 402 -1.69 -8.36 -8.80
CA HIS A 402 -1.77 -9.45 -9.77
C HIS A 402 -0.77 -10.56 -9.46
N ALA A 403 0.53 -10.24 -9.34
CA ALA A 403 1.59 -11.20 -9.03
C ALA A 403 1.31 -11.95 -7.73
N THR A 404 0.84 -11.24 -6.70
CA THR A 404 0.47 -11.84 -5.41
C THR A 404 -0.70 -12.80 -5.53
N ARG A 405 -1.77 -12.44 -6.26
CA ARG A 405 -2.90 -13.35 -6.51
C ARG A 405 -2.47 -14.61 -7.25
N GLN A 406 -1.58 -14.47 -8.24
CA GLN A 406 -1.04 -15.61 -8.97
C GLN A 406 -0.20 -16.52 -8.07
N PHE A 407 0.60 -15.94 -7.18
CA PHE A 407 1.38 -16.70 -6.21
C PHE A 407 0.45 -17.49 -5.28
N LEU A 408 -0.51 -16.82 -4.64
CA LEU A 408 -1.45 -17.47 -3.72
C LEU A 408 -2.29 -18.55 -4.39
N ARG A 409 -2.58 -18.42 -5.69
CA ARG A 409 -3.37 -19.39 -6.46
C ARG A 409 -2.56 -20.63 -6.85
N ASN A 410 -1.28 -20.47 -7.16
CA ASN A 410 -0.49 -21.51 -7.82
C ASN A 410 0.66 -22.06 -6.94
N ALA A 411 1.08 -21.35 -5.89
CA ALA A 411 2.11 -21.81 -4.98
C ALA A 411 1.59 -22.99 -4.14
N ALA A 412 2.45 -23.97 -3.90
CA ALA A 412 2.07 -25.13 -3.09
C ALA A 412 1.81 -24.69 -1.65
N ALA A 413 0.62 -24.99 -1.12
CA ALA A 413 0.32 -24.75 0.28
C ALA A 413 1.21 -25.61 1.18
N HIS A 414 1.89 -25.00 2.14
CA HIS A 414 2.65 -25.70 3.17
C HIS A 414 2.00 -25.56 4.56
N PRO A 415 1.84 -26.65 5.33
CA PRO A 415 2.16 -28.03 4.97
C PRO A 415 1.23 -28.59 3.87
N PRO A 416 1.70 -29.56 3.07
CA PRO A 416 0.86 -30.20 2.05
C PRO A 416 -0.41 -30.73 2.71
N PRO A 417 -1.55 -30.74 1.98
CA PRO A 417 -2.81 -31.20 2.54
C PRO A 417 -2.64 -32.58 3.16
N GLY A 418 -2.82 -32.66 4.49
CA GLY A 418 -2.81 -33.91 5.22
C GLY A 418 -3.86 -34.88 4.67
N PRO A 419 -3.79 -36.18 5.02
CA PRO A 419 -4.78 -37.16 4.59
C PRO A 419 -6.19 -36.62 4.90
N ARG A 420 -7.07 -36.65 3.89
CA ARG A 420 -8.45 -36.14 4.00
C ARG A 420 -9.17 -36.91 5.11
N GLY A 421 -9.17 -36.35 6.32
CA GLY A 421 -10.05 -36.80 7.39
C GLY A 421 -11.50 -36.64 6.95
N PRO A 422 -12.42 -37.51 7.40
CA PRO A 422 -13.82 -37.37 7.09
C PRO A 422 -14.29 -35.96 7.49
N ARG A 423 -14.95 -35.25 6.56
CA ARG A 423 -15.53 -33.93 6.84
C ARG A 423 -16.34 -34.00 8.14
N PRO A 424 -16.12 -33.10 9.12
CA PRO A 424 -16.96 -33.05 10.29
C PRO A 424 -18.40 -32.82 9.82
N ARG A 425 -19.25 -33.83 10.00
CA ARG A 425 -20.69 -33.66 9.83
C ARG A 425 -21.18 -32.97 11.10
N LEU A 426 -21.88 -31.85 10.97
CA LEU A 426 -22.74 -31.38 12.05
C LEU A 426 -23.70 -32.54 12.35
N MET A 427 -23.51 -33.21 13.48
CA MET A 427 -24.56 -34.02 14.08
C MET A 427 -25.72 -33.06 14.33
N GLY A 428 -26.83 -33.27 13.64
CA GLY A 428 -28.09 -32.61 13.96
C GLY A 428 -28.46 -32.87 15.43
N PRO A 429 -29.35 -32.06 16.02
CA PRO A 429 -29.70 -32.18 17.42
C PRO A 429 -30.08 -33.63 17.75
N HIS A 430 -29.39 -34.19 18.75
CA HIS A 430 -29.69 -35.51 19.31
C HIS A 430 -31.16 -35.51 19.73
N HIS A 431 -32.02 -36.15 18.93
CA HIS A 431 -33.34 -36.53 19.39
C HIS A 431 -33.13 -37.76 20.30
N PRO A 432 -33.43 -37.68 21.61
CA PRO A 432 -33.44 -38.88 22.43
C PRO A 432 -34.46 -39.87 21.85
N PRO A 433 -34.18 -41.18 21.88
CA PRO A 433 -35.12 -42.18 21.39
C PRO A 433 -36.44 -42.06 22.18
N PRO A 434 -37.59 -42.25 21.53
CA PRO A 434 -38.89 -42.19 22.21
C PRO A 434 -38.92 -43.22 23.33
N SER A 435 -39.27 -42.78 24.54
CA SER A 435 -39.53 -43.68 25.66
C SER A 435 -40.64 -44.63 25.27
N ASP A 436 -40.38 -45.94 25.33
CA ASP A 436 -41.41 -46.96 25.25
C ASP A 436 -42.48 -46.67 26.30
N ALA A 437 -43.63 -46.20 25.84
CA ALA A 437 -44.84 -46.16 26.62
C ALA A 437 -45.26 -47.62 26.87
N GLY A 438 -44.98 -48.12 28.08
CA GLY A 438 -45.48 -49.39 28.56
C GLY A 438 -47.01 -49.40 28.55
N PRO A 439 -47.64 -50.55 28.23
CA PRO A 439 -49.09 -50.63 28.14
C PRO A 439 -49.74 -50.47 29.52
N ASP A 440 -50.64 -49.50 29.59
CA ASP A 440 -51.58 -49.28 30.67
C ASP A 440 -52.61 -50.44 30.69
N HIS A 441 -52.47 -51.34 31.66
CA HIS A 441 -53.53 -52.24 32.08
C HIS A 441 -53.78 -52.01 33.57
N GLY A 442 -54.87 -51.31 33.86
CA GLY A 442 -55.34 -51.02 35.20
C GLY A 442 -56.03 -52.20 35.90
N GLY A 443 -56.20 -52.01 37.21
CA GLY A 443 -57.10 -52.76 38.13
C GLY A 443 -56.57 -54.13 38.55
N GLU A 444 -56.68 -54.60 39.78
CA GLU A 444 -57.30 -54.24 41.07
C GLU A 444 -56.44 -55.00 42.14
N ALA A 445 -56.40 -54.76 43.45
CA ALA A 445 -57.30 -54.16 44.43
C ALA A 445 -56.48 -53.71 45.65
#